data_AF-A0A367X1E0-F1
#
_entry.id   AF-A0A367X1E0-F1
#
_cell.length_a   1.000
_cell.length_b   1.000
_cell.length_c   1.000
_cell.angle_alpha   90.00
_cell.angle_beta   90.00
_cell.angle_gamma   90.00
#
_symmetry.space_group_name_H-M   'P 1'
#
loop_
_entity.id
_entity.type
_entity.pdbx_description
1 polymer ?
#
loop_
_entity_poly.entity_id
_entity_poly.type
_entity_poly.pdbx_seq_one_letter_code
_entity_poly.pdbx_strand_id
1 'polypeptide(L)'
;MFGELPKERRRFWLFFIAAMLVIVGSERLWAFLPSEVPPGLAFDEFNKRCVVNVDDFSVLANDVEIAPYLIDGERMKAAFSEGKAYAWQYEHKSYDEVSVLLSVTENRTCTVLMSGQGFDTMKSALESGLDGRIKQIDLPPERPGTVSYVLFDESGFTRRAIIVLTPVAKKGFDFGVALVKPVNSHFRDGITLDDYPVFEE
;
A
#
# COMPACT_ATOMS: atom_id res chain seq x y z
N MET A 1 -40.64 5.72 -30.22
CA MET A 1 -40.27 6.47 -31.43
C MET A 1 -40.23 7.95 -31.03
N PHE A 2 -39.03 8.48 -30.72
CA PHE A 2 -38.88 9.88 -30.31
C PHE A 2 -38.72 10.75 -31.56
N GLY A 3 -39.57 11.77 -31.70
CA GLY A 3 -39.43 12.81 -32.72
C GLY A 3 -40.43 12.73 -33.86
N GLU A 4 -41.66 13.19 -33.62
CA GLU A 4 -42.63 13.48 -34.70
C GLU A 4 -42.88 14.98 -34.89
N LEU A 5 -42.28 15.85 -34.08
CA LEU A 5 -42.42 17.31 -34.23
C LEU A 5 -41.06 18.03 -34.29
N PRO A 6 -40.86 19.00 -35.22
CA PRO A 6 -39.60 19.75 -35.36
C PRO A 6 -39.11 20.42 -34.07
N LYS A 7 -40.03 20.76 -33.17
CA LYS A 7 -39.74 21.34 -31.85
C LYS A 7 -39.09 20.33 -30.88
N GLU A 8 -39.44 19.05 -30.94
CA GLU A 8 -38.89 18.02 -30.04
C GLU A 8 -37.46 17.66 -30.41
N ARG A 9 -37.17 17.59 -31.71
CA ARG A 9 -35.81 17.35 -32.21
C ARG A 9 -34.85 18.45 -31.77
N ARG A 10 -35.29 19.72 -31.78
CA ARG A 10 -34.48 20.86 -31.32
C ARG A 10 -34.22 20.79 -29.80
N ARG A 11 -35.20 20.37 -29.00
CA ARG A 11 -35.02 20.19 -27.54
C ARG A 11 -34.08 19.04 -27.23
N PHE A 12 -34.20 17.91 -27.93
CA PHE A 12 -33.30 16.77 -27.77
C PHE A 12 -31.84 17.14 -28.04
N TRP A 13 -31.55 17.86 -29.14
CA TRP A 13 -30.19 18.31 -29.44
C TRP A 13 -29.65 19.32 -28.41
N LEU A 14 -30.49 20.22 -27.89
CA LEU A 14 -30.07 21.14 -26.82
C LEU A 14 -29.72 20.40 -25.52
N PHE A 15 -30.53 19.41 -25.12
CA PHE A 15 -30.23 18.58 -23.94
C PHE A 15 -28.99 17.71 -24.14
N PHE A 16 -28.80 17.15 -25.34
CA PHE A 16 -27.63 16.33 -25.65
C PHE A 16 -26.33 17.14 -25.63
N ILE A 17 -26.35 18.36 -26.19
CA ILE A 17 -25.21 19.28 -26.15
C ILE A 17 -24.93 19.75 -24.72
N ALA A 18 -25.96 20.08 -23.93
CA ALA A 18 -25.79 20.44 -22.53
C ALA A 18 -25.22 19.28 -21.70
N ALA A 19 -25.69 18.06 -21.90
CA ALA A 19 -25.15 16.87 -21.23
C ALA A 19 -23.69 16.59 -21.63
N MET A 20 -23.34 16.74 -22.92
CA MET A 20 -21.95 16.65 -23.37
C MET A 20 -21.06 17.72 -22.73
N LEU A 21 -21.53 18.96 -22.61
CA LEU A 21 -20.78 20.04 -21.96
C LEU A 21 -20.59 19.80 -20.47
N VAL A 22 -21.56 19.18 -19.78
CA VAL A 22 -21.42 18.77 -18.38
C VAL A 22 -20.42 17.62 -18.24
N ILE A 23 -20.44 16.63 -19.13
CA ILE A 23 -19.49 15.51 -19.08
C ILE A 23 -18.06 15.99 -19.36
N VAL A 24 -17.86 16.74 -20.45
CA VAL A 24 -16.55 17.31 -20.85
C VAL A 24 -16.07 18.37 -19.84
N GLY A 25 -16.99 19.12 -19.25
CA GLY A 25 -16.69 20.08 -18.19
C GLY A 25 -16.32 19.42 -16.86
N SER A 26 -16.99 18.31 -16.52
CA SER A 26 -16.69 17.55 -15.30
C SER A 26 -15.31 16.89 -15.35
N GLU A 27 -14.94 16.26 -16.47
CA GLU A 27 -13.59 15.66 -16.62
C GLU A 27 -12.46 16.69 -16.52
N ARG A 28 -12.70 17.93 -16.96
CA ARG A 28 -11.70 19.02 -16.82
C ARG A 28 -11.72 19.69 -15.45
N LEU A 29 -12.86 19.78 -14.77
CA LEU A 29 -12.94 20.39 -13.44
C LEU A 29 -12.19 19.60 -12.36
N TRP A 30 -12.10 18.28 -12.48
CA TRP A 30 -11.28 17.44 -11.60
C TRP A 30 -9.76 17.56 -11.87
N ALA A 31 -9.36 17.99 -13.07
CA ALA A 31 -7.95 18.14 -13.44
C ALA A 31 -7.29 19.44 -12.93
N PHE A 32 -8.06 20.35 -12.32
CA PHE A 32 -7.58 21.66 -11.84
C PHE A 32 -7.52 21.82 -10.32
N LEU A 33 -7.96 20.82 -9.56
CA LEU A 33 -7.68 20.79 -8.13
C LEU A 33 -6.33 20.10 -7.95
N PRO A 34 -5.31 20.76 -7.35
CA PRO A 34 -4.13 20.04 -6.90
C PRO A 34 -4.65 18.96 -5.94
N SER A 35 -4.62 17.70 -6.35
CA SER A 35 -5.02 16.60 -5.50
C SER A 35 -3.91 16.45 -4.47
N GLU A 36 -4.02 17.21 -3.37
CA GLU A 36 -3.09 17.06 -2.26
C GLU A 36 -3.03 15.58 -1.89
N VAL A 37 -1.83 15.01 -1.91
CA VAL A 37 -1.60 13.61 -1.58
C VAL A 37 -2.10 13.38 -0.16
N PRO A 38 -3.09 12.50 0.06
CA PRO A 38 -3.69 12.35 1.38
C PRO A 38 -2.66 11.76 2.35
N PRO A 39 -2.64 12.22 3.61
CA PRO A 39 -1.64 11.80 4.59
C PRO A 39 -1.69 10.30 4.92
N GLY A 40 -2.81 9.62 4.65
CA GLY A 40 -2.98 8.19 4.87
C GLY A 40 -2.56 7.31 3.70
N LEU A 41 -2.18 7.87 2.55
CA LEU A 41 -2.02 7.10 1.32
C LEU A 41 -1.01 5.95 1.44
N ALA A 42 0.09 6.18 2.17
CA ALA A 42 1.10 5.15 2.37
C ALA A 42 0.56 3.97 3.16
N PHE A 43 -0.25 4.26 4.18
CA PHE A 43 -0.91 3.26 4.98
C PHE A 43 -1.96 2.52 4.15
N ASP A 44 -2.72 3.22 3.30
CA ASP A 44 -3.72 2.61 2.43
C ASP A 44 -3.08 1.59 1.47
N GLU A 45 -1.98 1.95 0.81
CA GLU A 45 -1.24 1.00 -0.05
C GLU A 45 -0.65 -0.15 0.77
N PHE A 46 -0.04 0.12 1.93
CA PHE A 46 0.48 -0.94 2.79
C PHE A 46 -0.60 -1.89 3.29
N ASN A 47 -1.75 -1.37 3.71
CA ASN A 47 -2.88 -2.15 4.18
C ASN A 47 -3.46 -2.99 3.04
N LYS A 48 -3.71 -2.38 1.88
CA LYS A 48 -4.24 -3.03 0.67
C LYS A 48 -3.34 -4.16 0.18
N ARG A 49 -2.03 -3.93 0.12
CA ARG A 49 -1.08 -4.90 -0.47
C ARG A 49 -0.59 -5.92 0.55
N CYS A 50 -0.19 -5.48 1.74
CA CYS A 50 0.44 -6.35 2.73
C CYS A 50 -0.54 -6.86 3.80
N VAL A 51 -1.28 -6.01 4.50
CA VAL A 51 -2.12 -6.47 5.63
C VAL A 51 -3.26 -7.37 5.15
N VAL A 52 -3.98 -6.96 4.10
CA VAL A 52 -5.10 -7.73 3.54
C VAL A 52 -4.65 -9.08 2.97
N ASN A 53 -3.43 -9.17 2.44
CA ASN A 53 -2.89 -10.40 1.84
C ASN A 53 -1.91 -11.14 2.76
N VAL A 54 -1.96 -10.91 4.08
CA VAL A 54 -0.99 -11.47 5.04
C VAL A 54 -0.87 -13.00 4.98
N ASP A 55 -1.95 -13.69 4.62
CA ASP A 55 -1.96 -15.14 4.48
C ASP A 55 -1.16 -15.62 3.28
N ASP A 56 -1.29 -14.95 2.14
CA ASP A 56 -0.61 -15.33 0.90
C ASP A 56 -0.26 -14.11 0.03
N PHE A 57 1.00 -13.65 0.09
CA PHE A 57 1.52 -12.60 -0.78
C PHE A 57 1.76 -13.06 -2.22
N SER A 58 1.73 -14.37 -2.51
CA SER A 58 1.95 -14.84 -3.88
C SER A 58 0.83 -14.40 -4.84
N VAL A 59 -0.34 -14.06 -4.30
CA VAL A 59 -1.47 -13.51 -5.07
C VAL A 59 -1.13 -12.17 -5.73
N LEU A 60 -0.22 -11.38 -5.15
CA LEU A 60 0.22 -10.09 -5.68
C LEU A 60 0.94 -10.21 -7.03
N ALA A 61 1.51 -11.40 -7.33
CA ALA A 61 2.10 -11.69 -8.63
C ALA A 61 1.10 -11.58 -9.80
N ASN A 62 -0.19 -11.76 -9.51
CA ASN A 62 -1.27 -11.75 -10.50
C ASN A 62 -2.23 -10.57 -10.31
N ASP A 63 -1.91 -9.63 -9.43
CA ASP A 63 -2.74 -8.45 -9.18
C ASP A 63 -2.72 -7.54 -10.42
N VAL A 64 -3.88 -7.34 -11.04
CA VAL A 64 -4.05 -6.63 -12.31
C VAL A 64 -3.59 -5.17 -12.23
N GLU A 65 -3.62 -4.55 -11.05
CA GLU A 65 -3.21 -3.16 -10.90
C GLU A 65 -1.69 -2.99 -10.92
N ILE A 66 -0.94 -3.93 -10.35
CA ILE A 66 0.52 -3.82 -10.20
C ILE A 66 1.28 -4.73 -11.16
N ALA A 67 0.70 -5.84 -11.63
CA ALA A 67 1.36 -6.80 -12.54
C ALA A 67 2.02 -6.16 -13.77
N PRO A 68 1.45 -5.13 -14.44
CA PRO A 68 2.11 -4.45 -15.55
C PRO A 68 3.44 -3.78 -15.19
N TYR A 69 3.68 -3.50 -13.91
CA TYR A 69 4.84 -2.77 -13.38
C TYR A 69 5.87 -3.68 -12.72
N LEU A 70 5.76 -5.01 -12.92
CA LEU A 70 6.68 -5.98 -12.36
C LEU A 70 8.09 -5.75 -12.92
N ILE A 71 9.08 -5.65 -12.04
CA ILE A 71 10.48 -5.55 -12.42
C ILE A 71 10.93 -6.89 -13.01
N ASP A 72 11.57 -6.83 -14.19
CA ASP A 72 12.06 -7.99 -14.93
C ASP A 72 12.89 -8.97 -14.07
N GLY A 73 12.71 -10.28 -14.31
CA GLY A 73 13.29 -11.38 -13.56
C GLY A 73 14.82 -11.39 -13.53
N GLU A 74 15.50 -10.87 -14.56
CA GLU A 74 16.97 -10.75 -14.54
C GLU A 74 17.46 -9.72 -13.52
N ARG A 75 16.77 -8.57 -13.41
CA ARG A 75 17.07 -7.56 -12.39
C ARG A 75 16.80 -8.09 -10.98
N MET A 76 15.77 -8.91 -10.82
CA MET A 76 15.43 -9.53 -9.54
C MET A 76 16.46 -10.56 -9.09
N LYS A 77 16.93 -11.44 -10.00
CA LYS A 77 17.98 -12.43 -9.70
C LYS A 77 19.29 -11.79 -9.28
N ALA A 78 19.63 -10.63 -9.85
CA ALA A 78 20.82 -9.89 -9.46
C ALA A 78 20.72 -9.27 -8.04
N ALA A 79 19.52 -8.88 -7.62
CA ALA A 79 19.28 -8.26 -6.31
C ALA A 79 19.00 -9.29 -5.19
N PHE A 80 18.42 -10.44 -5.53
CA PHE A 80 18.05 -11.51 -4.61
C PHE A 80 18.51 -12.85 -5.19
N SER A 81 19.77 -13.20 -4.90
CA SER A 81 20.40 -14.43 -5.41
C SER A 81 19.80 -15.71 -4.81
N GLU A 82 19.07 -15.59 -3.70
CA GLU A 82 18.46 -16.70 -2.98
C GLU A 82 16.97 -16.40 -2.73
N GLY A 83 16.09 -17.32 -3.17
CA GLY A 83 14.65 -17.27 -2.91
C GLY A 83 13.79 -16.68 -4.03
N LYS A 84 12.47 -16.83 -3.90
CA LYS A 84 11.48 -16.20 -4.79
C LYS A 84 11.28 -14.76 -4.33
N ALA A 85 11.57 -13.78 -5.18
CA ALA A 85 11.30 -12.38 -4.91
C ALA A 85 10.56 -11.75 -6.09
N TYR A 86 9.62 -10.86 -5.77
CA TYR A 86 8.90 -10.02 -6.73
C TYR A 86 9.03 -8.57 -6.28
N ALA A 87 9.20 -7.66 -7.23
CA ALA A 87 9.18 -6.24 -6.93
C ALA A 87 8.50 -5.47 -8.07
N TRP A 88 7.77 -4.43 -7.69
CA TRP A 88 7.05 -3.55 -8.60
C TRP A 88 7.43 -2.12 -8.29
N GLN A 89 7.61 -1.33 -9.34
CA GLN A 89 7.82 0.11 -9.21
C GLN A 89 6.85 0.83 -10.14
N TYR A 90 5.96 1.65 -9.57
CA TYR A 90 4.88 2.31 -10.30
C TYR A 90 4.54 3.68 -9.71
N GLU A 91 3.88 4.52 -10.51
CA GLU A 91 3.24 5.75 -10.05
C GLU A 91 1.83 5.44 -9.54
N HIS A 92 1.41 6.08 -8.45
CA HIS A 92 0.09 5.84 -7.88
C HIS A 92 -1.01 6.31 -8.85
N LYS A 93 -2.05 5.47 -9.04
CA LYS A 93 -3.07 5.69 -10.08
C LYS A 93 -3.83 7.01 -9.97
N SER A 94 -4.02 7.50 -8.75
CA SER A 94 -4.73 8.76 -8.48
C SER A 94 -3.83 9.94 -8.16
N TYR A 95 -2.51 9.70 -7.99
CA TYR A 95 -1.52 10.68 -7.54
C TYR A 95 -0.21 10.39 -8.29
N ASP A 96 -0.11 10.86 -9.52
CA ASP A 96 0.94 10.56 -10.50
C ASP A 96 2.34 11.03 -10.05
N GLU A 97 2.42 11.99 -9.13
CA GLU A 97 3.65 12.42 -8.47
C GLU A 97 4.16 11.44 -7.40
N VAL A 98 3.36 10.45 -7.01
CA VAL A 98 3.68 9.48 -5.96
C VAL A 98 4.22 8.20 -6.58
N SER A 99 5.50 7.92 -6.35
CA SER A 99 6.13 6.64 -6.70
C SER A 99 5.99 5.63 -5.56
N VAL A 100 5.54 4.43 -5.91
CA VAL A 100 5.43 3.27 -5.02
C VAL A 100 6.47 2.22 -5.43
N LEU A 101 7.18 1.69 -4.45
CA LEU A 101 8.01 0.49 -4.58
C LEU A 101 7.44 -0.58 -3.64
N LEU A 102 6.87 -1.62 -4.23
CA LEU A 102 6.36 -2.80 -3.52
C LEU A 102 7.33 -3.96 -3.76
N SER A 103 7.64 -4.72 -2.72
CA SER A 103 8.38 -5.98 -2.87
C SER A 103 7.85 -7.08 -1.97
N VAL A 104 7.93 -8.30 -2.48
CA VAL A 104 7.57 -9.52 -1.77
C VAL A 104 8.73 -10.50 -1.85
N THR A 105 9.15 -11.04 -0.71
CA THR A 105 10.25 -12.02 -0.63
C THR A 105 9.77 -13.29 0.07
N GLU A 106 10.02 -14.43 -0.57
CA GLU A 106 9.72 -15.80 -0.10
C GLU A 106 8.26 -16.04 0.32
N ASN A 107 7.31 -15.22 -0.15
CA ASN A 107 5.95 -15.18 0.40
C ASN A 107 5.96 -15.02 1.94
N ARG A 108 6.89 -14.24 2.50
CA ARG A 108 7.08 -14.06 3.94
C ARG A 108 7.14 -12.60 4.34
N THR A 109 7.79 -11.80 3.52
CA THR A 109 7.95 -10.38 3.73
C THR A 109 7.24 -9.63 2.61
N CYS A 110 6.43 -8.65 2.98
CA CYS A 110 5.83 -7.68 2.06
C CYS A 110 6.27 -6.28 2.49
N THR A 111 6.86 -5.52 1.59
CA THR A 111 7.46 -4.22 1.89
C THR A 111 6.93 -3.17 0.93
N VAL A 112 6.53 -2.02 1.47
CA VAL A 112 6.09 -0.85 0.71
C VAL A 112 6.98 0.34 1.07
N LEU A 113 7.51 1.00 0.04
CA LEU A 113 8.11 2.33 0.14
C LEU A 113 7.31 3.26 -0.77
N MET A 114 7.04 4.48 -0.31
CA MET A 114 6.30 5.46 -1.09
C MET A 114 6.91 6.84 -0.97
N SER A 115 6.94 7.59 -2.08
CA SER A 115 7.44 8.96 -2.10
C SER A 115 6.38 9.96 -1.62
N GLY A 116 6.82 11.16 -1.21
CA GLY A 116 5.91 12.25 -0.88
C GLY A 116 5.10 12.05 0.40
N GLN A 117 5.51 11.11 1.27
CA GLN A 117 4.89 10.86 2.57
C GLN A 117 5.97 10.83 3.66
N GLY A 118 5.63 11.38 4.83
CA GLY A 118 6.52 11.42 5.99
C GLY A 118 6.42 10.18 6.87
N PHE A 119 7.51 9.85 7.56
CA PHE A 119 7.58 8.75 8.53
C PHE A 119 6.51 8.89 9.62
N ASP A 120 6.41 10.06 10.27
CA ASP A 120 5.47 10.30 11.37
C ASP A 120 4.00 10.22 10.90
N THR A 121 3.72 10.68 9.67
CA THR A 121 2.40 10.56 9.05
C THR A 121 2.02 9.10 8.83
N MET A 122 2.92 8.30 8.26
CA MET A 122 2.72 6.86 8.09
C MET A 122 2.54 6.16 9.44
N LYS A 123 3.38 6.47 10.43
CA LYS A 123 3.29 5.91 11.78
C LYS A 123 1.91 6.16 12.38
N SER A 124 1.48 7.43 12.38
CA SER A 124 0.20 7.83 12.96
C SER A 124 -1.00 7.20 12.22
N ALA A 125 -0.94 7.13 10.89
CA ALA A 125 -1.97 6.48 10.07
C ALA A 125 -2.05 4.97 10.34
N LEU A 126 -0.90 4.31 10.55
CA LEU A 126 -0.82 2.90 10.89
C LEU A 126 -1.39 2.61 12.28
N GLU A 127 -1.01 3.41 13.29
CA GLU A 127 -1.52 3.34 14.66
C GLU A 127 -3.04 3.55 14.70
N SER A 128 -3.55 4.54 13.97
CA SER A 128 -4.99 4.80 13.91
C SER A 128 -5.75 3.79 13.07
N GLY A 129 -5.18 3.31 11.96
CA GLY A 129 -5.87 2.45 11.00
C GLY A 129 -5.94 0.98 11.41
N LEU A 130 -5.04 0.55 12.30
CA LEU A 130 -5.00 -0.79 12.87
C LEU A 130 -5.24 -0.76 14.39
N ASP A 131 -5.98 0.24 14.87
CA ASP A 131 -6.31 0.38 16.29
C ASP A 131 -6.89 -0.93 16.88
N GLY A 132 -6.41 -1.30 18.06
CA GLY A 132 -6.71 -2.57 18.73
C GLY A 132 -6.14 -3.84 18.07
N ARG A 133 -5.54 -3.74 16.87
CA ARG A 133 -4.95 -4.87 16.12
C ARG A 133 -3.44 -4.84 16.05
N ILE A 134 -2.80 -3.77 16.51
CA ILE A 134 -1.36 -3.71 16.64
C ILE A 134 -0.97 -3.32 18.04
N LYS A 135 0.19 -3.81 18.49
CA LYS A 135 0.81 -3.36 19.73
C LYS A 135 2.31 -3.19 19.49
N GLN A 136 2.87 -2.10 19.99
CA GLN A 136 4.28 -1.80 19.80
C GLN A 136 5.14 -2.84 20.51
N ILE A 137 6.29 -3.17 19.91
CA ILE A 137 7.32 -4.04 20.46
C ILE A 137 8.70 -3.45 20.17
N ASP A 138 9.69 -3.88 20.94
CA ASP A 138 11.10 -3.64 20.63
C ASP A 138 11.72 -4.86 19.95
N LEU A 139 12.29 -4.65 18.76
CA LEU A 139 13.00 -5.68 18.01
C LEU A 139 14.51 -5.47 18.08
N PRO A 140 15.27 -6.43 18.64
CA PRO A 140 16.72 -6.41 18.53
C PRO A 140 17.17 -6.87 17.12
N PRO A 141 18.22 -6.25 16.54
CA PRO A 141 18.92 -5.08 17.05
C PRO A 141 18.11 -3.79 16.82
N GLU A 142 18.08 -2.93 17.85
CA GLU A 142 17.47 -1.61 17.73
C GLU A 142 18.17 -0.80 16.63
N ARG A 143 17.41 -0.36 15.64
CA ARG A 143 17.87 0.57 14.61
C ARG A 143 17.34 1.95 14.94
N PRO A 144 18.18 3.01 14.92
CA PRO A 144 17.74 4.35 15.24
C PRO A 144 16.52 4.77 14.42
N GLY A 145 15.47 5.23 15.11
CA GLY A 145 14.22 5.70 14.49
C GLY A 145 13.31 4.62 13.94
N THR A 146 13.62 3.33 14.12
CA THR A 146 12.73 2.23 13.72
C THR A 146 11.68 1.98 14.80
N VAL A 147 10.43 1.77 14.38
CA VAL A 147 9.34 1.36 15.27
C VAL A 147 8.77 0.05 14.77
N SER A 148 8.48 -0.86 15.69
CA SER A 148 8.00 -2.20 15.37
C SER A 148 6.71 -2.53 16.13
N TYR A 149 5.85 -3.31 15.50
CA TYR A 149 4.57 -3.74 16.06
C TYR A 149 4.35 -5.22 15.83
N VAL A 150 3.67 -5.89 16.76
CA VAL A 150 2.98 -7.15 16.45
C VAL A 150 1.62 -6.83 15.87
N LEU A 151 1.31 -7.44 14.73
CA LEU A 151 -0.01 -7.46 14.12
C LEU A 151 -0.81 -8.65 14.65
N PHE A 152 -2.00 -8.39 15.14
CA PHE A 152 -2.99 -9.37 15.56
C PHE A 152 -4.04 -9.59 14.47
N ASP A 153 -4.73 -10.72 14.54
CA ASP A 153 -5.94 -10.95 13.75
C ASP A 153 -7.06 -9.96 14.12
N GLU A 154 -8.18 -10.02 13.40
CA GLU A 154 -9.33 -9.14 13.63
C GLU A 154 -9.93 -9.28 15.03
N SER A 155 -9.71 -10.43 15.68
CA SER A 155 -10.19 -10.69 17.04
C SER A 155 -9.26 -10.16 18.13
N GLY A 156 -8.04 -9.75 17.78
CA GLY A 156 -7.03 -9.27 18.73
C GLY A 156 -6.37 -10.39 19.55
N PHE A 157 -6.64 -11.66 19.27
CA PHE A 157 -6.15 -12.78 20.07
C PHE A 157 -4.92 -13.46 19.48
N THR A 158 -4.85 -13.59 18.16
CA THR A 158 -3.78 -14.34 17.50
C THR A 158 -2.76 -13.39 16.90
N ARG A 159 -1.47 -13.55 17.27
CA ARG A 159 -0.36 -12.85 16.61
C ARG A 159 -0.18 -13.40 15.20
N ARG A 160 -0.16 -12.54 14.18
CA ARG A 160 -0.11 -12.90 12.76
C ARG A 160 1.22 -12.55 12.10
N ALA A 161 1.78 -11.40 12.43
CA ALA A 161 2.99 -10.88 11.81
C ALA A 161 3.65 -9.81 12.67
N ILE A 162 4.84 -9.40 12.26
CA ILE A 162 5.50 -8.19 12.72
C ILE A 162 5.38 -7.13 11.63
N ILE A 163 5.10 -5.89 12.02
CA ILE A 163 5.23 -4.72 11.16
C ILE A 163 6.45 -3.92 11.61
N VAL A 164 7.35 -3.59 10.69
CA VAL A 164 8.54 -2.80 10.95
C VAL A 164 8.48 -1.54 10.08
N LEU A 165 8.46 -0.38 10.72
CA LEU A 165 8.52 0.92 10.08
C LEU A 165 9.91 1.51 10.30
N THR A 166 10.67 1.70 9.21
CA THR A 166 12.09 2.09 9.26
C THR A 166 12.31 3.35 8.42
N PRO A 167 13.02 4.38 8.94
CA PRO A 167 13.49 5.50 8.12
C PRO A 167 14.49 4.99 7.07
N VAL A 168 14.36 5.42 5.82
CA VAL A 168 15.29 5.02 4.75
C VAL A 168 15.97 6.25 4.17
N ALA A 169 17.30 6.21 4.07
CA ALA A 169 18.08 7.27 3.44
C ALA A 169 18.17 7.05 1.91
N LYS A 170 17.05 6.80 1.25
CA LYS A 170 17.00 6.57 -0.20
C LYS A 170 16.40 7.79 -0.89
N LYS A 171 17.05 8.28 -1.94
CA LYS A 171 16.57 9.46 -2.68
C LYS A 171 15.12 9.24 -3.15
N GLY A 172 14.22 10.10 -2.69
CA GLY A 172 12.79 10.06 -3.01
C GLY A 172 11.92 9.19 -2.09
N PHE A 173 12.48 8.55 -1.07
CA PHE A 173 11.75 7.76 -0.08
C PHE A 173 12.25 8.09 1.32
N ASP A 174 11.36 8.53 2.21
CA ASP A 174 11.74 8.92 3.57
C ASP A 174 11.67 7.74 4.56
N PHE A 175 10.84 6.74 4.25
CA PHE A 175 10.69 5.53 5.06
C PHE A 175 10.39 4.29 4.19
N GLY A 176 10.47 3.11 4.83
CA GLY A 176 9.88 1.88 4.34
C GLY A 176 9.10 1.18 5.45
N VAL A 177 7.98 0.56 5.08
CA VAL A 177 7.18 -0.28 5.98
C VAL A 177 7.22 -1.71 5.47
N ALA A 178 7.52 -2.65 6.36
CA ALA A 178 7.57 -4.07 6.05
C ALA A 178 6.66 -4.85 6.99
N LEU A 179 5.92 -5.81 6.43
CA LEU A 179 5.21 -6.83 7.19
C LEU A 179 5.96 -8.15 7.01
N VAL A 180 6.31 -8.78 8.13
CA VAL A 180 7.07 -10.04 8.19
C VAL A 180 6.23 -11.08 8.92
N LYS A 181 5.84 -12.15 8.22
CA LYS A 181 5.14 -13.29 8.85
C LYS A 181 6.12 -14.38 9.30
N PRO A 182 5.86 -15.05 10.44
CA PRO A 182 6.67 -16.17 10.90
C PRO A 182 6.48 -17.39 10.00
N VAL A 183 7.44 -18.32 10.08
CA VAL A 183 7.44 -19.61 9.39
C VAL A 183 7.25 -20.69 10.43
N ASN A 184 6.14 -21.42 10.40
CA ASN A 184 5.82 -22.44 11.42
C ASN A 184 5.96 -21.88 12.85
N SER A 185 5.42 -20.67 13.07
CA SER A 185 5.51 -19.92 14.33
C SER A 185 6.90 -19.39 14.73
N HIS A 186 7.93 -19.53 13.88
CA HIS A 186 9.29 -19.05 14.14
C HIS A 186 9.82 -18.08 13.07
N PHE A 187 10.66 -17.14 13.48
CA PHE A 187 11.53 -16.36 12.59
C PHE A 187 12.82 -17.13 12.28
N ARG A 188 13.65 -16.61 11.35
CA ARG A 188 14.88 -17.29 10.88
C ARG A 188 15.89 -17.58 12.00
N ASP A 189 15.81 -16.87 13.12
CA ASP A 189 16.61 -17.01 14.34
C ASP A 189 16.00 -17.96 15.38
N GLY A 190 14.85 -18.58 15.08
CA GLY A 190 14.14 -19.49 15.99
C GLY A 190 13.22 -18.80 17.00
N ILE A 191 13.19 -17.46 17.01
CA ILE A 191 12.33 -16.68 17.90
C ILE A 191 10.88 -16.80 17.42
N THR A 192 9.94 -16.96 18.33
CA THR A 192 8.50 -16.95 18.02
C THR A 192 7.93 -15.53 18.10
N LEU A 193 6.77 -15.31 17.50
CA LEU A 193 5.99 -14.10 17.76
C LEU A 193 5.69 -13.91 19.26
N ASP A 194 5.65 -15.00 20.02
CA ASP A 194 5.28 -14.98 21.43
C ASP A 194 6.38 -14.51 22.36
N ASP A 195 7.63 -14.56 21.89
CA ASP A 195 8.81 -14.17 22.67
C ASP A 195 9.03 -12.66 22.71
N TYR A 196 8.31 -11.88 21.88
CA TYR A 196 8.44 -10.42 21.88
C TYR A 196 7.56 -9.80 22.97
N PRO A 197 8.17 -9.07 23.93
CA PRO A 197 7.41 -8.37 24.96
C PRO A 197 6.58 -7.29 24.27
N VAL A 198 5.30 -7.27 24.60
CA VAL A 198 4.36 -6.29 24.10
C VAL A 198 4.21 -5.21 25.15
N PHE A 199 4.31 -3.94 24.75
CA PHE A 199 4.01 -2.85 25.67
C PHE A 199 2.52 -2.88 26.03
N GLU A 200 2.22 -3.00 27.32
CA GLU A 200 0.90 -2.70 27.86
C GLU A 200 0.85 -1.18 28.06
N GLU A 201 -0.08 -0.51 27.36
CA GLU A 201 -0.41 0.90 27.60
C GLU A 201 -1.15 1.08 28.93
#